data_AF-A0A7G9RP29-F1
#
_entry.id   AF-A0A7G9RP29-F1
#
_cell.length_a   1.000
_cell.length_b   1.000
_cell.length_c   1.000
_cell.angle_alpha   90.00
_cell.angle_beta   90.00
_cell.angle_gamma   90.00
#
_symmetry.space_group_name_H-M   'P 1'
#
loop_
_entity.id
_entity.type
_entity.pdbx_description
1 polymer ?
#
loop_
_entity_poly.entity_id
_entity_poly.type
_entity_poly.pdbx_seq_one_letter_code
_entity_poly.pdbx_strand_id
1 'polypeptide(L)' 'MAQAMHDARLAAAHDALLALFMEQRQQELSLIDGVSAHFRMEGEETTVDFTYTRGGMPVSGEGL' A
#
# COMPACT_ATOMS: atom_id res chain seq x y z
N MET A 1 -15.45 5.11 21.52
CA MET A 1 -14.16 5.83 21.56
C MET A 1 -12.99 4.96 21.11
N ALA A 2 -12.80 3.75 21.66
CA ALA A 2 -11.71 2.85 21.24
C ALA A 2 -11.72 2.50 19.74
N GLN A 3 -12.90 2.24 19.17
CA GLN A 3 -13.05 1.96 17.72
C GLN A 3 -12.63 3.16 16.86
N ALA A 4 -13.14 4.36 17.16
CA ALA A 4 -12.77 5.57 16.41
C ALA A 4 -11.26 5.86 16.46
N MET A 5 -10.59 5.57 17.59
CA MET A 5 -9.13 5.66 17.68
C MET A 5 -8.40 4.55 16.92
N HIS A 6 -8.99 3.37 16.80
CA HIS A 6 -8.45 2.29 15.95
C HIS A 6 -8.54 2.67 14.47
N ASP A 7 -9.72 3.13 14.03
CA ASP A 7 -9.96 3.54 12.65
C ASP A 7 -9.04 4.70 12.24
N ALA A 8 -8.84 5.68 13.13
CA ALA A 8 -7.90 6.78 12.88
C ALA A 8 -6.44 6.32 12.75
N ARG A 9 -6.02 5.35 13.56
CA ARG A 9 -4.67 4.76 13.46
C ARG A 9 -4.49 3.98 12.17
N LEU A 10 -5.53 3.27 11.73
CA LEU A 10 -5.52 2.54 10.47
C LEU A 10 -5.43 3.49 9.27
N ALA A 11 -6.22 4.57 9.27
CA ALA A 11 -6.14 5.61 8.24
C ALA A 11 -4.75 6.25 8.18
N ALA A 12 -4.17 6.62 9.32
CA ALA A 12 -2.83 7.20 9.38
C ALA A 12 -1.75 6.24 8.86
N ALA A 13 -1.88 4.93 9.12
CA ALA A 13 -0.97 3.93 8.57
C ALA A 13 -1.08 3.82 7.05
N HIS A 14 -2.29 3.87 6.50
CA HIS A 14 -2.51 3.89 5.05
C HIS A 14 -1.93 5.15 4.39
N ASP A 15 -2.14 6.33 5.00
CA ASP A 15 -1.57 7.59 4.50
C ASP A 15 -0.04 7.57 4.51
N ALA A 16 0.57 7.04 5.58
CA ALA A 16 2.02 6.90 5.67
C ALA A 16 2.58 5.94 4.62
N LEU A 17 1.93 4.80 4.40
CA LEU A 17 2.31 3.86 3.33
C LEU A 17 2.23 4.53 1.96
N LEU A 18 1.13 5.24 1.67
CA LEU A 18 0.97 5.96 0.40
C LEU A 18 2.05 7.03 0.21
N ALA A 19 2.39 7.78 1.26
CA ALA A 19 3.45 8.78 1.21
C ALA A 19 4.82 8.17 0.88
N LEU A 20 5.18 7.05 1.51
CA LEU A 20 6.43 6.33 1.23
C LEU A 20 6.47 5.82 -0.23
N PHE A 21 5.35 5.34 -0.75
CA PHE A 21 5.25 4.97 -2.16
C PHE A 21 5.43 6.15 -3.10
N MET A 22 4.84 7.31 -2.77
CA MET A 22 5.02 8.54 -3.54
C MET A 22 6.47 9.03 -3.52
N GLU A 23 7.17 8.88 -2.39
CA GLU A 23 8.59 9.24 -2.26
C GLU A 23 9.50 8.36 -3.14
N GLN A 24 9.32 7.04 -3.12
CA GLN A 24 10.14 6.13 -3.94
C GLN A 24 9.96 6.35 -5.44
N ARG A 25 8.76 6.75 -5.88
CA ARG A 25 8.37 6.77 -7.29
C ARG A 25 8.19 8.17 -7.87
N GLN A 26 8.80 9.20 -7.29
CA GLN A 26 8.70 10.59 -7.76
C GLN A 26 9.02 10.79 -9.26
N GLN A 27 9.76 9.87 -9.89
CA GLN A 27 10.05 9.86 -11.32
C GLN A 27 9.03 9.09 -12.20
N GLU A 28 8.26 8.15 -11.63
CA GLU A 28 7.33 7.24 -12.35
C GLU A 28 5.86 7.46 -11.98
N LEU A 29 5.58 8.29 -10.97
CA LEU A 29 4.25 8.60 -10.43
C LEU A 29 3.24 9.13 -11.45
N SER A 30 3.69 9.71 -12.58
CA SER A 30 2.78 10.15 -13.65
C SER A 30 2.07 9.00 -14.37
N LEU A 31 2.47 7.74 -14.09
CA LEU A 31 1.97 6.56 -14.78
C LEU A 31 1.13 5.65 -13.88
N ILE A 32 1.15 5.77 -12.56
CA ILE A 32 0.42 4.88 -11.65
C ILE A 32 -0.84 5.59 -11.17
N ASP A 33 -1.99 4.92 -11.29
CA ASP A 33 -3.29 5.46 -10.85
C ASP A 33 -3.86 4.77 -9.59
N GLY A 34 -3.21 3.70 -9.12
CA GLY A 34 -3.63 2.99 -7.92
C GLY A 34 -2.56 2.05 -7.36
N VAL A 35 -2.71 1.72 -6.07
CA VAL A 35 -1.87 0.77 -5.35
C VAL A 35 -2.78 -0.14 -4.54
N SER A 36 -2.54 -1.45 -4.63
CA SER A 36 -3.18 -2.47 -3.79
C SER A 36 -2.12 -3.13 -2.92
N ALA A 37 -2.35 -3.19 -1.61
CA ALA A 37 -1.51 -3.93 -0.67
C ALA A 37 -2.26 -5.18 -0.21
N HIS A 38 -1.61 -6.35 -0.31
CA HIS A 38 -2.15 -7.61 0.16
C HIS A 38 -1.28 -8.15 1.30
N PHE A 39 -1.84 -8.19 2.50
CA PHE A 39 -1.19 -8.74 3.68
C PHE A 39 -1.58 -10.20 3.82
N ARG A 40 -0.59 -11.08 3.92
CA ARG A 40 -0.81 -12.50 4.21
C ARG A 40 -0.12 -12.87 5.52
N MET A 41 -0.81 -13.66 6.32
CA MET A 41 -0.27 -14.25 7.54
C MET A 41 -0.16 -15.75 7.34
N GLU A 42 1.07 -16.28 7.32
CA GLU A 42 1.35 -17.71 7.25
C GLU A 42 2.16 -18.11 8.49
N GLY A 43 1.47 -18.59 9.53
CA GLY A 43 2.08 -18.91 10.81
C GLY A 43 2.56 -17.68 11.58
N GLU A 44 3.87 -17.59 11.84
CA GLU A 44 4.50 -16.42 12.48
C GLU A 44 5.02 -15.40 11.46
N GLU A 45 4.98 -15.73 10.16
CA GLU A 45 5.45 -14.84 9.10
C GLU A 45 4.30 -13.97 8.59
N THR A 46 4.62 -12.69 8.40
CA THR A 46 3.73 -11.71 7.76
C THR A 46 4.40 -11.26 6.48
N THR A 47 3.77 -11.54 5.35
CA THR A 47 4.22 -11.05 4.05
C THR A 47 3.29 -9.95 3.55
N VAL A 48 3.86 -9.04 2.77
CA VAL A 48 3.10 -7.97 2.14
C VAL A 48 3.47 -7.87 0.66
N ASP A 49 2.45 -8.09 -0.18
CA ASP A 49 2.57 -7.96 -1.62
C ASP A 49 1.96 -6.63 -2.06
N PHE A 50 2.71 -5.84 -2.83
CA PHE A 50 2.21 -4.60 -3.41
C PHE A 50 2.01 -4.75 -4.91
N THR A 51 0.81 -4.39 -5.38
CA THR A 51 0.47 -4.34 -6.80
C THR A 51 0.15 -2.91 -7.20
N TYR A 52 0.85 -2.41 -8.21
CA TYR A 52 0.64 -1.09 -8.78
C TYR A 52 -0.27 -1.20 -10.00
N THR A 53 -1.23 -0.28 -10.16
CA THR A 53 -2.12 -0.23 -11.31
C THR A 53 -1.93 1.03 -12.15
N ARG A 54 -2.23 0.90 -13.45
CA ARG A 54 -2.31 1.98 -14.43
C ARG A 54 -3.44 1.68 -15.41
N GLY A 55 -4.37 2.61 -15.59
CA GLY A 55 -5.57 2.41 -16.39
C GLY A 55 -6.41 1.23 -15.89
N GLY A 56 -6.37 0.94 -14.59
CA GLY A 56 -7.00 -0.26 -13.99
C GLY A 56 -6.27 -1.59 -14.26
N MET A 57 -5.08 -1.57 -14.88
CA MET A 57 -4.28 -2.77 -15.18
C MET A 57 -3.04 -2.83 -14.29
N PRO A 58 -2.65 -4.00 -13.75
CA PRO A 58 -1.43 -4.13 -12.95
C PRO A 58 -0.18 -3.93 -13.83
N VAL A 59 0.76 -3.09 -13.37
CA VAL A 59 1.98 -2.72 -14.12
C VAL A 59 3.28 -3.11 -13.44
N SER A 60 3.26 -3.36 -12.14
CA SER A 60 4.41 -3.87 -11.38
C SER A 60 3.91 -4.53 -10.09
N GLY A 61 4.63 -5.56 -9.65
CA GLY A 61 4.44 -6.21 -8.35
C GLY A 61 5.75 -6.19 -7.60
N GLU A 62 5.79 -5.56 -6.44
CA GLU A 62 6.91 -5.66 -5.50
C GLU A 62 6.46 -6.52 -4.33
N GLY A 63 7.05 -7.70 -4.21
CA GLY A 63 6.91 -8.56 -3.04
C GLY A 63 8.15 -8.43 -2.15
N LEU A 64 7.94 -8.26 -0.86
CA LEU A 64 8.94 -8.43 0.20
C LEU A 64 8.61 -9.70 0.98
#